data_AF-A0A2S8PNA2-F1
#
_entry.id   AF-A0A2S8PNA2-F1
#
_cell.length_a   1.000
_cell.length_b   1.000
_cell.length_c   1.000
_cell.angle_alpha   90.00
_cell.angle_beta   90.00
_cell.angle_gamma   90.00
#
_symmetry.space_group_name_H-M   'P 1'
#
loop_
_entity.id
_entity.type
_entity.pdbx_description
1 polymer ?
#
loop_
_entity_poly.entity_id
_entity_poly.type
_entity_poly.pdbx_seq_one_letter_code
_entity_poly.pdbx_strand_id
1 'polypeptide(L)'
;MRANQGRLNKLLVMSLVLGVLFVIMMVLVGADRIAWFDQSIIDAVQGMENEGLTRIMRGFTFLGSSLVATLLSVIAFLFLWLVLRHRKELLMFLLSVGGSEIWNIIIKNWMQRQRPNTHRLIEISGFSFPSGHSMAAF
;
A
#
# COMPACT_ATOMS: atom_id res chain seq x y z
N MET A 1 15.20 -12.10 -29.22
CA MET A 1 15.43 -10.81 -28.52
C MET A 1 14.27 -9.81 -28.61
N ARG A 2 13.59 -9.61 -29.76
CA ARG A 2 12.50 -8.62 -29.90
C ARG A 2 11.21 -8.90 -29.08
N ALA A 3 10.87 -10.17 -28.81
CA ALA A 3 9.67 -10.53 -28.05
C ALA A 3 9.66 -10.03 -26.59
N ASN A 4 10.82 -10.06 -25.91
CA ASN A 4 10.96 -9.53 -24.56
C ASN A 4 10.89 -8.00 -24.52
N GLN A 5 11.36 -7.33 -25.58
CA GLN A 5 11.32 -5.86 -25.67
C GLN A 5 9.86 -5.35 -25.73
N GLY A 6 9.01 -6.02 -26.50
CA GLY A 6 7.58 -5.67 -26.57
C GLY A 6 6.87 -5.84 -25.24
N ARG A 7 7.18 -6.89 -24.47
CA ARG A 7 6.65 -7.10 -23.12
C ARG A 7 7.17 -6.05 -22.14
N LEU A 8 8.46 -5.76 -22.16
CA LEU A 8 9.08 -4.77 -21.29
C LEU A 8 8.48 -3.37 -21.51
N ASN A 9 8.34 -2.95 -22.78
CA ASN A 9 7.73 -1.66 -23.10
C ASN A 9 6.29 -1.56 -22.59
N LYS A 10 5.50 -2.64 -22.71
CA LYS A 10 4.13 -2.68 -22.16
C LYS A 10 4.13 -2.51 -20.64
N LEU A 11 5.04 -3.19 -19.94
CA LEU A 11 5.15 -3.08 -18.47
C LEU A 11 5.57 -1.66 -18.06
N LEU A 12 6.50 -1.03 -18.78
CA LEU A 12 6.92 0.34 -18.53
C LEU A 12 5.81 1.36 -18.79
N VAL A 13 5.04 1.19 -19.86
CA VAL A 13 3.87 2.04 -20.12
C VAL A 13 2.83 1.87 -19.02
N MET A 14 2.58 0.63 -18.59
CA MET A 14 1.63 0.36 -17.50
C MET A 14 2.09 0.97 -16.18
N SER A 15 3.38 0.86 -15.82
CA SER A 15 3.91 1.48 -14.61
C SER A 15 3.85 3.01 -14.68
N LEU A 16 4.12 3.60 -15.85
CA LEU A 16 3.99 5.04 -16.05
C LEU A 16 2.53 5.50 -15.87
N VAL A 17 1.58 4.80 -16.48
CA VAL A 17 0.14 5.11 -16.35
C VAL A 17 -0.30 5.02 -14.89
N LEU A 18 0.07 3.95 -14.18
CA LEU A 18 -0.25 3.80 -12.76
C LEU A 18 0.40 4.90 -11.91
N GLY A 19 1.64 5.28 -12.21
CA GLY A 19 2.34 6.38 -11.55
C GLY A 19 1.65 7.73 -11.77
N VAL A 20 1.23 8.03 -13.00
CA VAL A 20 0.48 9.26 -13.31
C VAL A 20 -0.86 9.29 -12.59
N LEU A 21 -1.61 8.18 -12.61
CA LEU A 21 -2.87 8.07 -11.87
C LEU A 21 -2.68 8.27 -10.37
N PHE A 22 -1.61 7.73 -9.80
CA PHE A 22 -1.26 7.92 -8.39
C PHE A 22 -0.96 9.39 -8.08
N VAL A 23 -0.22 10.10 -8.93
CA VAL A 23 0.07 11.53 -8.77
C VAL A 23 -1.22 12.37 -8.88
N ILE A 24 -2.10 12.06 -9.82
CA ILE A 24 -3.41 12.73 -9.93
C ILE A 24 -4.21 12.53 -8.64
N MET A 25 -4.28 11.31 -8.12
CA MET A 25 -4.95 11.03 -6.84
C MET A 25 -4.33 11.82 -5.69
N MET A 26 -3.00 11.89 -5.64
CA MET A 26 -2.29 12.65 -4.63
C MET A 26 -2.66 14.15 -4.65
N VAL A 27 -2.73 14.76 -5.84
CA VAL A 27 -3.14 16.16 -5.99
C VAL A 27 -4.61 16.36 -5.60
N LEU A 28 -5.51 15.46 -6.02
CA LEU A 28 -6.94 15.53 -5.69
C LEU A 28 -7.19 15.42 -4.18
N VAL A 29 -6.48 14.50 -3.52
CA VAL A 29 -6.52 14.32 -2.06
C VAL A 29 -5.94 15.54 -1.34
N GLY A 30 -4.79 16.05 -1.80
CA GLY A 30 -4.11 17.18 -1.16
C GLY A 30 -4.86 18.50 -1.31
N ALA A 31 -5.62 18.67 -2.40
CA ALA A 31 -6.47 19.82 -2.64
C ALA A 31 -7.89 19.68 -2.06
N ASP A 32 -8.15 18.64 -1.25
CA ASP A 32 -9.43 18.35 -0.60
C ASP A 32 -10.63 18.23 -1.57
N ARG A 33 -10.37 17.94 -2.85
CA ARG A 33 -11.41 17.93 -3.90
C ARG A 33 -12.33 16.71 -3.85
N ILE A 34 -11.91 15.67 -3.12
CA ILE A 34 -12.61 14.39 -3.03
C ILE A 34 -13.05 14.03 -1.61
N ALA A 35 -12.94 14.95 -0.64
CA ALA A 35 -13.32 14.66 0.74
C ALA A 35 -14.80 14.29 0.91
N TRP A 36 -15.70 14.92 0.15
CA TRP A 36 -17.13 14.57 0.16
C TRP A 36 -17.37 13.13 -0.32
N PHE A 37 -16.59 12.68 -1.30
CA PHE A 37 -16.66 11.32 -1.82
C PHE A 37 -16.12 10.33 -0.78
N ASP A 38 -14.94 10.61 -0.21
CA ASP A 38 -14.36 9.82 0.88
C ASP A 38 -15.37 9.67 2.04
N GLN A 39 -16.00 10.77 2.48
CA GLN A 39 -16.96 10.75 3.58
C GLN A 39 -18.21 9.93 3.25
N SER A 40 -18.76 10.08 2.04
CA SER A 40 -19.93 9.30 1.61
C SER A 40 -19.69 7.80 1.65
N ILE A 41 -18.47 7.37 1.27
CA ILE A 41 -18.07 5.96 1.32
C ILE A 41 -17.85 5.50 2.77
N ILE A 42 -17.21 6.33 3.60
CA ILE A 42 -17.02 6.03 5.03
C ILE A 42 -18.37 5.80 5.72
N ASP A 43 -19.33 6.71 5.51
CA ASP A 43 -20.65 6.65 6.14
C ASP A 43 -21.43 5.40 5.68
N ALA A 44 -21.36 5.08 4.38
CA ALA A 44 -21.99 3.87 3.83
C ALA A 44 -21.39 2.59 4.45
N VAL A 45 -20.06 2.52 4.59
CA VAL A 45 -19.37 1.35 5.18
C VAL A 45 -19.65 1.24 6.68
N GLN A 46 -19.62 2.36 7.41
CA GLN A 46 -19.95 2.38 8.85
C GLN A 46 -21.42 2.03 9.11
N GLY A 47 -22.33 2.42 8.22
CA GLY A 47 -23.75 2.04 8.31
C GLY A 47 -24.00 0.53 8.17
N MET A 48 -23.04 -0.23 7.61
CA MET A 48 -23.09 -1.69 7.48
C MET A 48 -22.34 -2.42 8.61
N GLU A 49 -21.82 -1.69 9.60
CA GLU A 49 -21.02 -2.27 10.67
C GLU A 49 -21.84 -3.25 11.53
N ASN A 50 -21.30 -4.45 11.75
CA ASN A 50 -21.79 -5.40 12.75
C ASN A 50 -20.63 -6.21 13.33
N GLU A 51 -20.85 -6.86 14.48
CA GLU A 51 -19.78 -7.57 15.20
C GLU A 51 -19.09 -8.67 14.35
N GLY A 52 -19.85 -9.38 13.51
CA GLY A 52 -19.32 -10.44 12.64
C GLY A 52 -18.42 -9.89 11.55
N LEU A 53 -18.87 -8.85 10.85
CA LEU A 53 -18.12 -8.17 9.80
C LEU A 53 -16.87 -7.50 10.36
N THR A 54 -16.98 -6.84 11.52
CA THR A 54 -15.84 -6.21 12.20
C THR A 54 -14.78 -7.24 12.58
N ARG A 55 -15.17 -8.44 13.04
CA ARG A 55 -14.22 -9.52 13.33
C ARG A 55 -13.47 -9.98 12.08
N ILE A 56 -14.17 -10.16 10.96
CA ILE A 56 -13.56 -10.53 9.66
C ILE A 56 -12.59 -9.44 9.18
N MET A 57 -13.02 -8.18 9.22
CA MET A 57 -12.19 -7.04 8.78
C MET A 57 -10.96 -6.83 9.66
N ARG A 58 -11.05 -7.10 10.97
CA ARG A 58 -9.87 -7.15 11.84
C ARG A 58 -8.89 -8.24 11.43
N GLY A 59 -9.37 -9.40 10.99
CA GLY A 59 -8.54 -10.46 10.41
C GLY A 59 -7.79 -10.00 9.17
N PHE A 60 -8.49 -9.37 8.21
CA PHE A 60 -7.85 -8.79 7.03
C PHE A 60 -6.85 -7.68 7.37
N THR A 61 -7.17 -6.82 8.35
CA THR A 61 -6.25 -5.78 8.84
C THR A 61 -4.98 -6.39 9.42
N PHE A 62 -5.10 -7.50 10.15
CA PHE A 62 -3.95 -8.22 10.67
C PHE A 62 -3.08 -8.81 9.56
N LEU A 63 -3.69 -9.39 8.52
CA LEU A 63 -2.94 -9.92 7.36
C LEU A 63 -2.20 -8.82 6.60
N GLY A 64 -2.80 -7.64 6.46
CA GLY A 64 -2.16 -6.45 5.90
C GLY A 64 -1.24 -5.72 6.88
N SER A 65 -1.01 -6.25 8.08
CA SER A 65 -0.14 -5.59 9.07
C SER A 65 1.32 -5.57 8.61
N SER A 66 2.01 -4.49 8.95
CA SER A 66 3.45 -4.36 8.71
C SER A 66 4.23 -5.50 9.36
N LEU A 67 3.76 -6.05 10.48
CA LEU A 67 4.33 -7.23 11.12
C LEU A 67 4.24 -8.47 10.24
N VAL A 68 3.05 -8.80 9.71
CA VAL A 68 2.86 -9.96 8.84
C VAL A 68 3.63 -9.77 7.52
N ALA A 69 3.58 -8.59 6.93
CA ALA A 69 4.34 -8.27 5.71
C ALA A 69 5.86 -8.40 5.91
N THR A 70 6.38 -7.95 7.06
CA THR A 70 7.81 -8.10 7.41
C THR A 70 8.19 -9.57 7.56
N LEU A 71 7.38 -10.35 8.28
CA LEU A 71 7.64 -11.79 8.45
C LEU A 71 7.65 -12.53 7.11
N LEU A 72 6.66 -12.29 6.26
CA LEU A 72 6.61 -12.87 4.92
C LEU A 72 7.80 -12.43 4.06
N SER A 73 8.21 -11.16 4.17
CA SER A 73 9.36 -10.64 3.44
C SER A 73 10.67 -11.29 3.88
N VAL A 74 10.86 -11.53 5.18
CA VAL A 74 12.03 -12.25 5.71
C VAL A 74 12.03 -13.70 5.23
N ILE A 75 10.89 -14.38 5.25
CA ILE A 75 10.78 -15.76 4.74
C ILE A 75 11.12 -15.82 3.25
N ALA A 76 10.58 -14.90 2.44
CA ALA A 76 10.88 -14.81 1.02
C ALA A 76 12.36 -14.51 0.76
N PHE A 77 12.95 -13.60 1.54
CA PHE A 77 14.38 -13.29 1.47
C PHE A 77 15.24 -14.54 1.75
N LEU A 78 14.97 -15.25 2.85
CA LEU A 78 15.71 -16.47 3.22
C LEU A 78 15.54 -17.56 2.16
N PHE A 79 14.34 -17.73 1.61
CA PHE A 79 14.08 -18.70 0.55
C PHE A 79 14.85 -18.38 -0.74
N LEU A 80 14.81 -17.13 -1.20
CA LEU A 80 15.56 -16.67 -2.37
C LEU A 80 17.07 -16.82 -2.18
N TRP A 81 17.56 -16.54 -0.97
CA TRP A 81 18.99 -16.58 -0.65
C TRP A 81 19.53 -18.01 -0.47
N LEU A 82 18.86 -18.83 0.36
CA LEU A 82 19.36 -20.15 0.78
C LEU A 82 19.00 -21.26 -0.21
N VAL A 83 17.76 -21.25 -0.72
CA VAL A 83 17.24 -22.34 -1.58
C VAL A 83 17.57 -22.07 -3.04
N LEU A 84 17.18 -20.90 -3.54
CA LEU A 84 17.27 -20.60 -4.97
C LEU A 84 18.61 -19.95 -5.39
N ARG A 85 19.36 -19.38 -4.43
CA ARG A 85 20.64 -18.69 -4.65
C ARG A 85 20.57 -17.58 -5.73
N HIS A 86 19.39 -16.99 -5.90
CA HIS A 86 19.08 -15.98 -6.91
C HIS A 86 19.51 -14.58 -6.46
N ARG A 87 20.81 -14.28 -6.61
CA ARG A 87 21.42 -13.05 -6.08
C ARG A 87 20.88 -11.75 -6.71
N LYS A 88 20.47 -11.78 -7.99
CA LYS A 88 19.97 -10.59 -8.69
C LYS A 88 18.52 -10.28 -8.29
N GLU A 89 17.71 -11.31 -8.17
CA GLU A 89 16.32 -11.28 -7.75
C GLU A 89 16.22 -10.84 -6.29
N LEU A 90 17.16 -11.26 -5.44
CA LEU A 90 17.27 -10.79 -4.06
C LEU A 90 17.48 -9.27 -3.98
N LEU A 91 18.35 -8.72 -4.83
CA LEU A 91 18.58 -7.27 -4.88
C LEU A 91 17.31 -6.52 -5.33
N MET A 92 16.63 -7.03 -6.37
CA MET A 92 15.37 -6.46 -6.85
C MET A 92 14.29 -6.51 -5.76
N PHE A 93 14.20 -7.61 -5.02
CA PHE A 93 13.27 -7.79 -3.91
C PHE A 93 13.55 -6.77 -2.79
N LEU A 94 14.81 -6.63 -2.36
CA LEU A 94 15.19 -5.65 -1.34
C LEU A 94 14.92 -4.21 -1.78
N LEU A 95 15.21 -3.88 -3.03
CA LEU A 95 14.92 -2.56 -3.58
C LEU A 95 13.41 -2.29 -3.65
N SER A 96 12.61 -3.30 -3.96
CA SER A 96 11.15 -3.17 -4.01
C SER A 96 10.55 -2.95 -2.62
N VAL A 97 10.88 -3.81 -1.65
CA VAL A 97 10.34 -3.73 -0.27
C VAL A 97 10.89 -2.51 0.47
N GLY A 98 12.20 -2.28 0.40
CA GLY A 98 12.81 -1.12 1.03
C GLY A 98 12.38 0.18 0.35
N GLY A 99 12.31 0.19 -0.98
CA GLY A 99 11.88 1.34 -1.76
C GLY A 99 10.42 1.71 -1.48
N SER A 100 9.52 0.74 -1.33
CA SER A 100 8.11 1.02 -1.01
C SER A 100 7.96 1.66 0.36
N GLU A 101 8.63 1.15 1.40
CA GLU A 101 8.58 1.73 2.75
C GLU A 101 9.17 3.14 2.80
N ILE A 102 10.33 3.36 2.18
CA ILE A 102 10.94 4.70 2.10
C ILE A 102 9.99 5.67 1.39
N TRP A 103 9.38 5.25 0.29
CA TRP A 103 8.45 6.07 -0.47
C TRP A 103 7.18 6.38 0.32
N ASN A 104 6.67 5.42 1.11
CA ASN A 104 5.52 5.62 2.00
C ASN A 104 5.80 6.71 3.03
N ILE A 105 6.98 6.67 3.66
CA ILE A 105 7.40 7.66 4.66
C ILE A 105 7.51 9.05 4.04
N ILE A 106 8.16 9.17 2.87
CA ILE A 106 8.34 10.44 2.18
C ILE A 106 6.98 11.08 1.86
N ILE A 107 6.06 10.32 1.26
CA ILE A 107 4.74 10.86 0.88
C ILE A 107 3.92 11.25 2.11
N LYS A 108 3.93 10.41 3.15
CA LYS A 108 3.22 10.72 4.41
C LYS A 108 3.68 12.04 5.00
N ASN A 109 4.99 12.25 5.05
CA ASN A 109 5.59 13.45 5.62
C ASN A 109 5.37 14.69 4.74
N TRP A 110 5.18 14.52 3.43
CA TRP A 110 4.88 15.62 2.52
C TRP A 110 3.40 16.04 2.57
N MET A 111 2.48 15.06 2.56
CA MET A 111 1.04 15.32 2.53
C MET A 111 0.47 15.71 3.89
N GLN A 112 1.02 15.14 4.96
CA GLN A 112 0.62 15.38 6.35
C GLN A 112 -0.91 15.28 6.61
N ARG A 113 -1.63 14.50 5.79
CA ARG A 113 -3.09 14.40 5.86
C ARG A 113 -3.51 13.74 7.17
N GLN A 114 -4.31 14.44 7.96
CA GLN A 114 -4.83 13.91 9.21
C GLN A 114 -5.88 12.81 8.95
N ARG A 115 -6.00 11.87 9.91
CA ARG A 115 -7.03 10.84 9.87
C ARG A 115 -8.34 11.39 10.43
N PRO A 116 -9.50 10.99 9.89
CA PRO A 116 -10.79 11.27 10.53
C PRO A 116 -10.78 10.82 12.00
N ASN A 117 -11.38 11.63 12.88
CA ASN A 117 -11.44 11.36 14.33
C ASN A 117 -12.71 10.59 14.75
N THR A 118 -13.68 10.43 13.85
CA THR A 118 -14.98 9.81 14.11
C THR A 118 -14.88 8.28 14.11
N HIS A 119 -15.37 7.63 15.18
CA HIS A 119 -15.55 6.17 15.31
C HIS A 119 -14.33 5.30 14.91
N ARG A 120 -13.20 5.49 15.60
CA ARG A 120 -12.01 4.65 15.37
C ARG A 120 -12.16 3.28 16.02
N LEU A 121 -12.18 2.24 15.19
CA LEU A 121 -12.14 0.84 15.62
C LEU A 121 -10.77 0.39 16.16
N ILE A 122 -9.70 1.09 15.75
CA ILE A 122 -8.31 0.82 16.15
C ILE A 122 -7.59 2.18 16.28
N GLU A 123 -6.87 2.38 17.38
CA GLU A 123 -5.97 3.52 17.52
C GLU A 123 -4.71 3.30 16.67
N ILE A 124 -4.52 4.15 15.67
CA ILE A 124 -3.33 4.13 14.83
C ILE A 124 -2.81 5.56 14.72
N SER A 125 -1.54 5.75 15.09
CA SER A 125 -0.83 7.00 14.97
C SER A 125 -0.32 7.24 13.54
N GLY A 126 -0.10 8.51 13.18
CA GLY A 126 0.47 8.92 11.90
C GLY A 126 -0.53 9.29 10.81
N PHE A 127 0.00 9.78 9.69
CA PHE A 127 -0.79 10.31 8.57
C PHE A 127 -1.63 9.25 7.86
N SER A 128 -2.73 9.70 7.24
CA SER A 128 -3.73 8.84 6.60
C SER A 128 -3.34 8.41 5.18
N PHE A 129 -2.51 9.19 4.50
CA PHE A 129 -2.17 8.97 3.09
C PHE A 129 -0.65 8.87 2.87
N PRO A 130 -0.16 7.83 2.16
CA PRO A 130 -0.88 6.66 1.67
C PRO A 130 -1.08 5.64 2.81
N SER A 131 -1.98 4.67 2.62
CA SER A 131 -2.18 3.58 3.59
C SER A 131 -0.93 2.70 3.70
N GLY A 132 -0.38 2.56 4.91
CA GLY A 132 0.77 1.68 5.16
C GLY A 132 0.41 0.20 5.01
N HIS A 133 -0.73 -0.22 5.53
CA HIS A 133 -1.22 -1.60 5.39
C HIS A 133 -1.45 -2.00 3.95
N SER A 134 -2.01 -1.08 3.14
CA SER A 134 -2.21 -1.33 1.72
C SER A 134 -0.87 -1.39 0.99
N MET A 135 0.05 -0.46 1.28
CA MET A 135 1.36 -0.43 0.63
C MET A 135 2.26 -1.62 0.98
N ALA A 136 2.14 -2.16 2.20
CA ALA A 136 2.86 -3.37 2.61
C ALA A 136 2.27 -4.66 2.01
N ALA A 137 1.00 -4.63 1.55
CA ALA A 137 0.33 -5.78 0.96
C ALA A 137 0.54 -5.91 -0.56
N PHE A 138 1.01 -4.85 -1.23
CA PHE A 138 1.30 -4.80 -2.67
C PHE A 138 2.80 -4.86 -2.95
#